data_AF-F9XMV7-F1
#
_entry.id   AF-F9XMV7-F1
#
_cell.length_a   1.000
_cell.length_b   1.000
_cell.length_c   1.000
_cell.angle_alpha   90.00
_cell.angle_beta   90.00
_cell.angle_gamma   90.00
#
_symmetry.space_group_name_H-M   'P 1'
#
loop_
_entity.id
_entity.type
_entity.pdbx_description
1 polymer ?
#
loop_
_entity_poly.entity_id
_entity_poly.type
_entity_poly.pdbx_seq_one_letter_code
_entity_poly.pdbx_strand_id
1 'polypeptide(L)'
;PPKSPSKSRLQSPSKRKPRIPTPPLRPSLDAFWTAEAVNNWNDTYSPQKTLKSPAKKPPGPFDTPPLSPTKRTKSEVAERKTFESTKEAIASSFLAELDSTITNNQISALAASVGGVQLIWSKTLTTTAGRANWKRETTRTRSRPNSDKATGQDNTVTTITHKHHASIELSTKIIDNTDRLLNVVAHEFCHLANFMISNITDQPHGKSFKNWGRLVSKAFGDRGVEVTTNHSYVIEYKYIWKCEEGNGGCGREFGRHSKSVDPARHRCG
;
A
#
# COMPACT_ATOMS: atom_id res chain seq x y z
N PRO A 1 19.38 -47.14 -31.03
CA PRO A 1 19.54 -45.86 -30.27
C PRO A 1 20.20 -44.76 -31.13
N PRO A 2 19.56 -43.59 -31.33
CA PRO A 2 20.21 -42.51 -32.07
C PRO A 2 21.24 -41.78 -31.17
N LYS A 3 22.34 -41.33 -31.80
CA LYS A 3 23.48 -40.68 -31.14
C LYS A 3 23.11 -39.28 -30.65
N SER A 4 23.58 -38.92 -29.45
CA SER A 4 23.41 -37.58 -28.87
C SER A 4 24.18 -36.51 -29.66
N PRO A 5 23.62 -35.30 -29.88
CA PRO A 5 24.31 -34.24 -30.59
C PRO A 5 25.41 -33.61 -29.74
N SER A 6 26.50 -33.19 -30.38
CA SER A 6 27.67 -32.60 -29.73
C SER A 6 27.39 -31.17 -29.25
N LYS A 7 27.88 -30.84 -28.04
CA LYS A 7 27.70 -29.52 -27.42
C LYS A 7 28.47 -28.45 -28.22
N SER A 8 27.76 -27.48 -28.80
CA SER A 8 28.38 -26.28 -29.36
C SER A 8 29.05 -25.47 -28.25
N ARG A 9 30.37 -25.28 -28.34
CA ARG A 9 31.13 -24.44 -27.40
C ARG A 9 30.83 -22.98 -27.74
N LEU A 10 30.00 -22.31 -26.92
CA LEU A 10 29.68 -20.89 -27.07
C LEU A 10 30.96 -20.04 -26.99
N GLN A 11 31.23 -19.21 -28.00
CA GLN A 11 32.30 -18.22 -27.93
C GLN A 11 31.80 -16.98 -27.18
N SER A 12 32.50 -16.64 -26.08
CA SER A 12 32.23 -15.41 -25.33
C SER A 12 32.64 -14.17 -26.13
N PRO A 13 31.83 -13.09 -26.15
CA PRO A 13 32.19 -11.87 -26.86
C PRO A 13 33.39 -11.19 -26.18
N SER A 14 34.52 -11.10 -26.87
CA SER A 14 35.66 -10.28 -26.44
C SER A 14 35.37 -8.81 -26.72
N LYS A 15 34.85 -8.09 -25.73
CA LYS A 15 34.78 -6.62 -25.78
C LYS A 15 36.04 -6.06 -25.15
N ARG A 16 36.87 -5.37 -25.93
CA ARG A 16 38.00 -4.56 -25.41
C ARG A 16 37.43 -3.52 -24.44
N LYS A 17 37.80 -3.61 -23.16
CA LYS A 17 37.40 -2.62 -22.15
C LYS A 17 38.18 -1.31 -22.41
N PRO A 18 37.53 -0.14 -22.41
CA PRO A 18 38.25 1.13 -22.42
C PRO A 18 39.13 1.19 -21.16
N ARG A 19 40.41 1.53 -21.33
CA ARG A 19 41.36 1.63 -20.23
C ARG A 19 41.09 2.94 -19.47
N ILE A 20 40.56 2.82 -18.26
CA ILE A 20 40.33 3.96 -17.37
C ILE A 20 41.71 4.41 -16.83
N PRO A 21 42.05 5.71 -16.88
CA PRO A 21 43.28 6.23 -16.27
C PRO A 21 43.30 5.99 -14.76
N THR A 22 44.48 5.92 -14.16
CA THR A 22 44.60 5.89 -12.69
C THR A 22 44.29 7.29 -12.14
N PRO A 23 43.47 7.44 -11.07
CA PRO A 23 43.20 8.74 -10.47
C PRO A 23 44.50 9.46 -10.08
N PRO A 24 44.60 10.78 -10.28
CA PRO A 24 45.83 11.53 -10.04
C PRO A 24 46.17 11.70 -8.55
N LEU A 25 45.19 11.52 -7.66
CA LEU A 25 45.33 11.70 -6.21
C LEU A 25 45.61 10.36 -5.52
N ARG A 26 46.59 10.34 -4.60
CA ARG A 26 46.93 9.16 -3.81
C ARG A 26 45.94 8.99 -2.65
N PRO A 27 45.61 7.75 -2.24
CA PRO A 27 44.67 7.48 -1.14
C PRO A 27 45.05 8.09 0.22
N SER A 28 46.29 8.58 0.38
CA SER A 28 46.79 9.22 1.60
C SER A 28 46.45 10.71 1.73
N LEU A 29 45.77 11.31 0.75
CA LEU A 29 45.31 12.71 0.77
C LEU A 29 43.80 12.76 1.03
N ASP A 30 43.38 13.62 1.94
CA ASP A 30 41.97 13.73 2.38
C ASP A 30 41.02 14.10 1.22
N ALA A 31 41.54 14.84 0.23
CA ALA A 31 40.86 15.16 -1.03
C ALA A 31 40.53 13.94 -1.91
N PHE A 32 41.06 12.75 -1.61
CA PHE A 32 40.71 11.51 -2.31
C PHE A 32 39.36 10.94 -1.84
N TRP A 33 38.92 11.26 -0.62
CA TRP A 33 37.67 10.75 -0.03
C TRP A 33 36.53 11.77 -0.01
N THR A 34 36.76 12.99 -0.49
CA THR A 34 35.68 13.97 -0.61
C THR A 34 34.71 13.54 -1.71
N ALA A 35 33.42 13.53 -1.38
CA ALA A 35 32.37 13.11 -2.31
C ALA A 35 32.42 13.88 -3.64
N GLU A 36 32.78 15.17 -3.60
CA GLU A 36 32.92 16.01 -4.79
C GLU A 36 34.07 15.56 -5.71
N ALA A 37 35.23 15.22 -5.16
CA ALA A 37 36.37 14.78 -5.97
C ALA A 37 36.11 13.40 -6.62
N VAL A 38 35.50 12.49 -5.85
CA VAL A 38 35.12 11.15 -6.34
C VAL A 38 34.05 11.24 -7.43
N ASN A 39 33.02 12.08 -7.22
CA ASN A 39 31.95 12.26 -8.20
C ASN A 39 32.46 12.89 -9.49
N ASN A 40 33.24 13.98 -9.41
CA ASN A 40 33.78 14.65 -10.58
C ASN A 40 34.70 13.73 -11.42
N TRP A 41 35.51 12.91 -10.75
CA TRP A 41 36.35 11.92 -11.43
C TRP A 41 35.54 10.82 -12.12
N ASN A 42 34.50 10.30 -11.43
CA ASN A 42 33.60 9.32 -12.01
C ASN A 42 32.82 9.88 -13.21
N ASP A 43 32.36 11.13 -13.15
CA ASP A 43 31.63 11.79 -14.25
C ASP A 43 32.52 12.00 -15.47
N THR A 44 33.80 12.31 -15.25
CA THR A 44 34.76 12.57 -16.32
C THR A 44 35.26 11.29 -17.01
N TYR A 45 35.50 10.21 -16.25
CA TYR A 45 36.19 9.02 -16.76
C TYR A 45 35.33 7.75 -16.81
N SER A 46 34.07 7.77 -16.34
CA SER A 46 33.18 6.63 -16.52
C SER A 46 32.89 6.38 -18.01
N PRO A 47 32.88 5.12 -18.46
CA PRO A 47 32.47 4.78 -19.82
C PRO A 47 31.02 5.24 -20.05
N GLN A 48 30.84 6.33 -20.78
CA GLN A 48 29.52 6.78 -21.18
C GLN A 48 28.95 5.79 -22.19
N LYS A 49 27.89 5.09 -21.81
CA LYS A 49 27.09 4.32 -22.76
C LYS A 49 26.35 5.32 -23.63
N THR A 50 26.65 5.36 -24.92
CA THR A 50 25.75 6.00 -25.89
C THR A 50 24.43 5.23 -25.83
N LEU A 51 23.45 5.80 -25.13
CA LEU A 51 22.10 5.27 -25.09
C LEU A 51 21.49 5.51 -26.48
N LYS A 52 21.73 4.58 -27.40
CA LYS A 52 20.94 4.51 -28.62
C LYS A 52 19.52 4.14 -28.20
N SER A 53 18.62 5.12 -28.23
CA SER A 53 17.18 4.85 -28.14
C SER A 53 16.84 3.80 -29.21
N PRO A 54 16.04 2.76 -28.91
CA PRO A 54 15.55 1.86 -29.94
C PRO A 54 14.91 2.70 -31.04
N ALA A 55 15.43 2.61 -32.27
CA ALA A 55 14.85 3.30 -33.40
C ALA A 55 13.38 2.86 -33.52
N LYS A 56 12.46 3.82 -33.47
CA LYS A 56 11.04 3.56 -33.74
C LYS A 56 10.93 2.97 -35.14
N LYS A 57 10.46 1.73 -35.26
CA LYS A 57 9.94 1.24 -36.54
C LYS A 57 8.79 2.15 -36.97
N PRO A 58 8.65 2.49 -38.26
CA PRO A 58 7.44 3.17 -38.72
C PRO A 58 6.23 2.24 -38.44
N PRO A 59 5.08 2.81 -38.03
CA PRO A 59 3.89 2.03 -37.71
C PRO A 59 3.39 1.31 -38.97
N GLY A 60 3.00 0.04 -38.83
CA GLY A 60 2.26 -0.65 -39.88
C GLY A 60 0.84 -0.09 -40.01
N PRO A 61 0.10 -0.39 -41.09
CA PRO A 61 -1.24 0.17 -41.35
C PRO A 61 -2.31 -0.13 -40.29
N PHE A 62 -2.00 -0.95 -39.28
CA PHE A 62 -2.93 -1.44 -38.26
C PHE A 62 -2.44 -1.26 -36.81
N ASP A 63 -1.32 -0.58 -36.58
CA ASP A 63 -0.82 -0.33 -35.23
C ASP A 63 -1.52 0.92 -34.65
N THR A 64 -2.56 0.69 -33.84
CA THR A 64 -3.07 1.74 -32.95
C THR A 64 -1.94 2.14 -31.98
N PRO A 65 -1.65 3.43 -31.79
CA PRO A 65 -0.60 3.84 -30.86
C PRO A 65 -0.99 3.38 -29.45
N PRO A 66 -0.11 2.71 -28.69
CA PRO A 66 -0.37 2.52 -27.28
C PRO A 66 -0.45 3.91 -26.64
N LEU A 67 -1.57 4.20 -25.97
CA LEU A 67 -1.73 5.40 -25.14
C LEU A 67 -0.59 5.40 -24.10
N SER A 68 0.49 6.10 -24.44
CA SER A 68 1.53 6.39 -23.47
C SER A 68 0.91 7.34 -22.44
N PRO A 69 1.16 7.16 -21.13
CA PRO A 69 0.65 8.09 -20.14
C PRO A 69 1.17 9.47 -20.51
N THR A 70 0.25 10.38 -20.81
CA THR A 70 0.52 11.80 -21.05
C THR A 70 1.44 12.29 -19.94
N LYS A 71 2.50 13.03 -20.29
CA LYS A 71 3.36 13.66 -19.28
C LYS A 71 2.45 14.46 -18.34
N ARG A 72 2.44 14.10 -17.07
CA ARG A 72 1.70 14.83 -16.03
C ARG A 72 2.12 16.30 -16.07
N THR A 73 1.13 17.18 -16.03
CA THR A 73 1.30 18.62 -15.99
C THR A 73 2.01 19.03 -14.70
N LYS A 74 2.62 20.23 -14.71
CA LYS A 74 3.27 20.78 -13.51
C LYS A 74 2.27 20.96 -12.35
N SER A 75 1.00 21.26 -12.65
CA SER A 75 -0.07 21.39 -11.65
C SER A 75 -0.34 20.06 -10.95
N GLU A 76 -0.57 18.98 -11.72
CA GLU A 76 -0.84 17.64 -11.16
C GLU A 76 0.32 17.12 -10.29
N VAL A 77 1.56 17.46 -10.66
CA VAL A 77 2.74 17.10 -9.85
C VAL A 77 2.76 17.89 -8.54
N ALA A 78 2.43 19.19 -8.57
CA ALA A 78 2.37 20.02 -7.38
C ALA A 78 1.23 19.59 -6.44
N GLU A 79 0.03 19.33 -6.97
CA GLU A 79 -1.13 18.84 -6.23
C GLU A 79 -0.82 17.51 -5.54
N ARG A 80 -0.19 16.58 -6.26
CA ARG A 80 0.21 15.30 -5.66
C ARG A 80 1.24 15.47 -4.57
N LYS A 81 2.20 16.39 -4.72
CA LYS A 81 3.16 16.70 -3.65
C LYS A 81 2.46 17.27 -2.43
N THR A 82 1.51 18.18 -2.61
CA THR A 82 0.69 18.74 -1.53
C THR A 82 -0.09 17.63 -0.83
N PHE A 83 -0.82 16.81 -1.58
CA PHE A 83 -1.57 15.68 -1.05
C PHE A 83 -0.67 14.73 -0.25
N GLU A 84 0.48 14.33 -0.79
CA GLU A 84 1.42 13.45 -0.09
C GLU A 84 1.91 14.04 1.23
N SER A 85 2.09 15.37 1.31
CA SER A 85 2.50 16.06 2.54
C SER A 85 1.37 16.20 3.57
N THR A 86 0.10 16.24 3.15
CA THR A 86 -1.04 16.50 4.03
C THR A 86 -1.88 15.26 4.36
N LYS A 87 -1.73 14.16 3.61
CA LYS A 87 -2.61 12.99 3.68
C LYS A 87 -2.70 12.36 5.08
N GLU A 88 -1.61 12.33 5.84
CA GLU A 88 -1.62 11.71 7.18
C GLU A 88 -2.45 12.54 8.16
N ALA A 89 -2.33 13.87 8.08
CA ALA A 89 -3.12 14.80 8.89
C ALA A 89 -4.60 14.72 8.52
N ILE A 90 -4.91 14.70 7.21
CA ILE A 90 -6.29 14.54 6.71
C ILE A 90 -6.90 13.24 7.21
N ALA A 91 -6.18 12.11 7.10
CA ALA A 91 -6.67 10.81 7.54
C ALA A 91 -6.95 10.79 9.05
N SER A 92 -6.04 11.37 9.84
CA SER A 92 -6.14 11.41 11.30
C SER A 92 -7.29 12.30 11.77
N SER A 93 -7.40 13.51 11.21
CA SER A 93 -8.48 14.44 11.55
C SER A 93 -9.84 13.89 11.15
N PHE A 94 -9.93 13.29 9.96
CA PHE A 94 -11.18 12.74 9.47
C PHE A 94 -11.62 11.49 10.25
N LEU A 95 -10.69 10.63 10.67
CA LEU A 95 -11.02 9.49 11.53
C LEU A 95 -11.60 9.95 12.88
N ALA A 96 -11.02 10.99 13.49
CA ALA A 96 -11.54 11.55 14.74
C ALA A 96 -12.94 12.17 14.54
N GLU A 97 -13.16 12.87 13.42
CA GLU A 97 -14.45 13.45 13.06
C GLU A 97 -15.52 12.38 12.83
N LEU A 98 -15.17 11.28 12.13
CA LEU A 98 -16.05 10.12 11.97
C LEU A 98 -16.45 9.53 13.32
N ASP A 99 -15.50 9.30 14.22
CA ASP A 99 -15.79 8.70 15.53
C ASP A 99 -16.65 9.63 16.40
N SER A 100 -16.35 10.93 16.44
CA SER A 100 -17.16 11.88 17.19
C SER A 100 -18.59 11.98 16.64
N THR A 101 -18.74 12.00 15.31
CA THR A 101 -20.04 12.26 14.66
C THR A 101 -20.93 11.03 14.60
N ILE A 102 -20.36 9.86 14.34
CA ILE A 102 -21.11 8.64 14.03
C ILE A 102 -21.27 7.76 15.27
N THR A 103 -20.26 7.76 16.15
CA THR A 103 -20.17 6.82 17.26
C THR A 103 -20.02 7.50 18.62
N ASN A 104 -20.09 8.84 18.68
CA ASN A 104 -19.92 9.64 19.90
C ASN A 104 -18.64 9.29 20.66
N ASN A 105 -17.51 9.18 19.92
CA ASN A 105 -16.19 8.83 20.46
C ASN A 105 -16.09 7.44 21.12
N GLN A 106 -17.03 6.52 20.84
CA GLN A 106 -16.98 5.18 21.42
C GLN A 106 -15.80 4.34 20.89
N ILE A 107 -15.40 4.49 19.62
CA ILE A 107 -14.31 3.69 19.06
C ILE A 107 -12.98 4.09 19.70
N SER A 108 -12.70 5.39 19.76
CA SER A 108 -11.52 5.94 20.44
C SER A 108 -11.51 5.60 21.92
N ALA A 109 -12.66 5.68 22.61
CA ALA A 109 -12.75 5.29 24.02
C ALA A 109 -12.41 3.80 24.23
N LEU A 110 -12.93 2.90 23.39
CA LEU A 110 -12.63 1.46 23.47
C LEU A 110 -11.16 1.14 23.20
N ALA A 111 -10.53 1.86 22.27
CA ALA A 111 -9.13 1.68 21.91
C ALA A 111 -8.14 2.51 22.76
N ALA A 112 -8.63 3.39 23.65
CA ALA A 112 -7.82 4.35 24.38
C ALA A 112 -6.69 3.69 25.19
N SER A 113 -6.97 2.55 25.83
CA SER A 113 -6.00 1.83 26.67
C SER A 113 -4.80 1.28 25.90
N VAL A 114 -4.87 1.23 24.56
CA VAL A 114 -3.80 0.73 23.68
C VAL A 114 -3.28 1.81 22.73
N GLY A 115 -3.56 3.09 23.01
CA GLY A 115 -3.09 4.22 22.21
C GLY A 115 -4.01 4.62 21.05
N GLY A 116 -5.26 4.18 21.05
CA GLY A 116 -6.25 4.51 20.02
C GLY A 116 -6.13 3.67 18.74
N VAL A 117 -6.95 4.03 17.75
CA VAL A 117 -6.94 3.38 16.43
C VAL A 117 -5.69 3.78 15.66
N GLN A 118 -4.90 2.81 15.20
CA GLN A 118 -3.65 3.06 14.49
C GLN A 118 -3.88 3.24 12.99
N LEU A 119 -3.36 4.32 12.40
CA LEU A 119 -3.32 4.52 10.94
C LEU A 119 -1.98 4.02 10.38
N ILE A 120 -2.02 3.01 9.51
CA ILE A 120 -0.82 2.34 8.99
C ILE A 120 -0.73 2.54 7.48
N TRP A 121 0.27 3.29 7.01
CA TRP A 121 0.50 3.49 5.57
C TRP A 121 1.34 2.37 4.96
N SER A 122 0.78 1.68 3.98
CA SER A 122 1.36 0.47 3.38
C SER A 122 1.75 0.65 1.92
N LYS A 123 2.95 0.16 1.57
CA LYS A 123 3.45 0.10 0.18
C LYS A 123 3.15 -1.24 -0.50
N THR A 124 2.78 -2.24 0.29
CA THR A 124 2.53 -3.63 -0.12
C THR A 124 1.05 -3.92 -0.27
N LEU A 125 0.17 -3.11 0.32
CA LEU A 125 -1.28 -3.19 0.10
C LEU A 125 -1.62 -2.70 -1.32
N THR A 126 -1.71 -3.62 -2.27
CA THR A 126 -1.92 -3.31 -3.70
C THR A 126 -3.17 -3.93 -4.30
N THR A 127 -3.92 -4.71 -3.53
CA THR A 127 -5.17 -5.35 -3.99
C THR A 127 -6.43 -4.63 -3.52
N THR A 128 -6.31 -3.80 -2.49
CA THR A 128 -7.37 -2.94 -1.94
C THR A 128 -6.75 -1.60 -1.52
N ALA A 129 -7.56 -0.56 -1.45
CA ALA A 129 -7.12 0.75 -1.00
C ALA A 129 -6.96 0.82 0.54
N GLY A 130 -7.72 0.01 1.28
CA GLY A 130 -7.73 -0.01 2.73
C GLY A 130 -8.05 -1.38 3.33
N ARG A 131 -7.68 -1.57 4.61
CA ARG A 131 -8.09 -2.71 5.45
C ARG A 131 -8.22 -2.30 6.92
N ALA A 132 -9.38 -2.54 7.51
CA ALA A 132 -9.59 -2.51 8.95
C ALA A 132 -9.14 -3.83 9.61
N ASN A 133 -8.37 -3.73 10.69
CA ASN A 133 -8.00 -4.85 11.54
C ASN A 133 -8.47 -4.58 12.97
N TRP A 134 -9.05 -5.59 13.61
CA TRP A 134 -9.45 -5.50 15.01
C TRP A 134 -9.20 -6.80 15.76
N LYS A 135 -8.76 -6.68 17.02
CA LYS A 135 -8.61 -7.77 17.97
C LYS A 135 -9.04 -7.30 19.37
N ARG A 136 -9.90 -8.08 20.03
CA ARG A 136 -10.25 -7.90 21.44
C ARG A 136 -9.44 -8.86 22.31
N GLU A 137 -8.70 -8.32 23.27
CA GLU A 137 -8.04 -9.09 24.32
C GLU A 137 -8.84 -8.98 25.62
N THR A 138 -9.18 -10.12 26.24
CA THR A 138 -9.93 -10.17 27.50
C THR A 138 -9.03 -10.68 28.62
N THR A 139 -8.82 -9.87 29.65
CA THR A 139 -8.07 -10.26 30.84
C THR A 139 -9.03 -10.39 32.02
N ARG A 140 -9.01 -11.54 32.71
CA ARG A 140 -9.80 -11.80 33.92
C ARG A 140 -8.85 -11.82 35.11
N THR A 141 -9.00 -10.83 36.00
CA THR A 141 -8.20 -10.71 37.21
C THR A 141 -9.07 -11.06 38.40
N ARG A 142 -8.62 -11.99 39.26
CA ARG A 142 -9.29 -12.30 40.53
C ARG A 142 -8.52 -11.61 41.64
N SER A 143 -9.23 -10.81 42.43
CA SER A 143 -8.69 -10.12 43.59
C SER A 143 -9.49 -10.54 44.82
N ARG A 144 -8.78 -10.93 45.87
CA ARG A 144 -9.37 -11.10 47.20
C ARG A 144 -9.14 -9.81 47.98
N PRO A 145 -10.14 -8.92 48.09
CA PRO A 145 -10.05 -7.85 49.07
C PRO A 145 -9.93 -8.49 50.46
N ASN A 146 -9.04 -7.92 51.27
CA ASN A 146 -8.57 -8.39 52.59
C ASN A 146 -9.49 -9.42 53.29
N SER A 147 -8.98 -10.61 53.60
CA SER A 147 -9.74 -11.62 54.34
C SER A 147 -9.85 -11.20 55.80
N ASP A 148 -10.98 -10.64 56.21
CA ASP A 148 -11.35 -10.65 57.63
C ASP A 148 -11.54 -12.11 58.03
N LYS A 149 -10.60 -12.65 58.83
CA LYS A 149 -10.63 -14.04 59.33
C LYS A 149 -11.88 -14.35 60.19
N ALA A 150 -12.74 -13.38 60.43
CA ALA A 150 -13.90 -13.47 61.31
C ALA A 150 -15.16 -14.05 60.65
N THR A 151 -15.31 -14.04 59.32
CA THR A 151 -16.60 -14.39 58.67
C THR A 151 -16.55 -15.56 57.69
N GLY A 152 -15.39 -16.14 57.38
CA GLY A 152 -15.29 -17.33 56.52
C GLY A 152 -15.85 -17.16 55.09
N GLN A 153 -16.18 -15.93 54.68
CA GLN A 153 -16.83 -15.63 53.41
C GLN A 153 -15.76 -15.38 52.32
N ASP A 154 -15.71 -16.22 51.29
CA ASP A 154 -14.80 -16.01 50.14
C ASP A 154 -15.35 -14.89 49.24
N ASN A 155 -14.96 -13.65 49.52
CA ASN A 155 -15.37 -12.47 48.74
C ASN A 155 -14.43 -12.24 47.53
N THR A 156 -14.14 -13.30 46.76
CA THR A 156 -13.28 -13.17 45.56
C THR A 156 -13.99 -12.33 44.49
N VAL A 157 -13.49 -11.12 44.23
CA VAL A 157 -13.98 -10.23 43.17
C VAL A 157 -13.25 -10.56 41.87
N THR A 158 -13.98 -10.89 40.81
CA THR A 158 -13.42 -11.10 39.47
C THR A 158 -13.67 -9.88 38.59
N THR A 159 -12.61 -9.17 38.22
CA THR A 159 -12.66 -8.03 37.30
C THR A 159 -12.32 -8.51 35.89
N ILE A 160 -13.19 -8.20 34.92
CA ILE A 160 -12.96 -8.48 33.50
C ILE A 160 -12.60 -7.16 32.82
N THR A 161 -11.46 -7.11 32.13
CA THR A 161 -11.02 -5.94 31.36
C THR A 161 -10.86 -6.32 29.90
N HIS A 162 -11.26 -5.42 29.00
CA HIS A 162 -11.13 -5.59 27.56
C HIS A 162 -10.17 -4.56 26.99
N LYS A 163 -9.23 -4.99 26.16
CA LYS A 163 -8.37 -4.12 25.35
C LYS A 163 -8.73 -4.30 23.88
N HIS A 164 -9.04 -3.20 23.20
CA HIS A 164 -9.41 -3.22 21.79
C HIS A 164 -8.25 -2.73 20.93
N HIS A 165 -7.52 -3.64 20.30
CA HIS A 165 -6.49 -3.30 19.32
C HIS A 165 -7.16 -3.10 17.95
N ALA A 166 -7.09 -1.89 17.43
CA ALA A 166 -7.69 -1.53 16.15
C ALA A 166 -6.69 -0.79 15.26
N SER A 167 -6.69 -1.09 13.96
CA SER A 167 -5.92 -0.34 12.98
C SER A 167 -6.63 -0.26 11.63
N ILE A 168 -6.31 0.79 10.87
CA ILE A 168 -6.68 0.95 9.46
C ILE A 168 -5.38 0.99 8.66
N GLU A 169 -5.16 -0.03 7.85
CA GLU A 169 -4.08 -0.08 6.86
C GLU A 169 -4.53 0.65 5.59
N LEU A 170 -3.73 1.58 5.08
CA LEU A 170 -4.02 2.45 3.93
C LEU A 170 -2.96 2.28 2.84
N SER A 171 -3.39 2.07 1.60
CA SER A 171 -2.49 1.89 0.46
C SER A 171 -1.91 3.21 -0.04
N THR A 172 -0.60 3.37 0.05
CA THR A 172 0.14 4.51 -0.53
C THR A 172 0.15 4.53 -2.06
N LYS A 173 -0.17 3.40 -2.71
CA LYS A 173 -0.15 3.28 -4.17
C LYS A 173 -1.52 3.51 -4.80
N ILE A 174 -2.58 3.16 -4.06
CA ILE A 174 -3.95 3.26 -4.55
C ILE A 174 -4.57 4.59 -4.10
N ILE A 175 -4.26 5.09 -2.90
CA ILE A 175 -4.78 6.38 -2.43
C ILE A 175 -3.88 7.49 -2.94
N ASP A 176 -4.35 8.26 -3.92
CA ASP A 176 -3.59 9.26 -4.66
C ASP A 176 -4.18 10.68 -4.61
N ASN A 177 -5.34 10.85 -3.98
CA ASN A 177 -6.01 12.12 -3.79
C ASN A 177 -6.88 12.12 -2.52
N THR A 178 -7.35 13.31 -2.13
CA THR A 178 -8.14 13.53 -0.91
C THR A 178 -9.48 12.82 -0.92
N ASP A 179 -10.24 12.87 -2.02
CA ASP A 179 -11.59 12.28 -2.07
C ASP A 179 -11.53 10.76 -1.89
N ARG A 180 -10.55 10.11 -2.54
CA ARG A 180 -10.28 8.69 -2.37
C ARG A 180 -9.86 8.37 -0.95
N LEU A 181 -9.02 9.20 -0.32
CA LEU A 181 -8.62 9.02 1.08
C LEU A 181 -9.83 9.06 2.01
N LEU A 182 -10.71 10.05 1.87
CA LEU A 182 -11.90 10.18 2.71
C LEU A 182 -12.81 8.95 2.56
N ASN A 183 -13.12 8.55 1.33
CA ASN A 183 -13.98 7.39 1.07
C ASN A 183 -13.39 6.09 1.63
N VAL A 184 -12.09 5.87 1.50
CA VAL A 184 -11.42 4.68 2.04
C VAL A 184 -11.45 4.69 3.57
N VAL A 185 -11.06 5.80 4.21
CA VAL A 185 -11.09 5.91 5.68
C VAL A 185 -12.52 5.72 6.21
N ALA A 186 -13.52 6.29 5.56
CA ALA A 186 -14.93 6.11 5.90
C ALA A 186 -15.40 4.65 5.81
N HIS A 187 -15.00 3.94 4.75
CA HIS A 187 -15.31 2.52 4.58
C HIS A 187 -14.65 1.67 5.66
N GLU A 188 -13.35 1.85 5.90
CA GLU A 188 -12.62 1.10 6.92
C GLU A 188 -13.10 1.43 8.35
N PHE A 189 -13.52 2.68 8.59
CA PHE A 189 -14.20 3.05 9.84
C PHE A 189 -15.52 2.30 10.05
N CYS A 190 -16.33 2.14 9.01
CA CYS A 190 -17.58 1.36 9.10
C CYS A 190 -17.31 -0.10 9.48
N HIS A 191 -16.20 -0.69 9.02
CA HIS A 191 -15.76 -2.00 9.49
C HIS A 191 -15.43 -1.98 10.99
N LEU A 192 -14.65 -1.01 11.46
CA LEU A 192 -14.36 -0.89 12.90
C LEU A 192 -15.62 -0.70 13.74
N ALA A 193 -16.57 0.15 13.31
CA ALA A 193 -17.84 0.33 14.01
C ALA A 193 -18.64 -0.97 14.08
N ASN A 194 -18.68 -1.73 12.98
CA ASN A 194 -19.34 -3.03 12.93
C ASN A 194 -18.72 -4.04 13.92
N PHE A 195 -17.38 -4.09 13.98
CA PHE A 195 -16.66 -4.99 14.87
C PHE A 195 -16.74 -4.58 16.34
N MET A 196 -16.49 -3.31 16.64
CA MET A 196 -16.27 -2.82 18.00
C MET A 196 -17.56 -2.44 18.72
N ILE A 197 -18.54 -1.89 18.00
CA ILE A 197 -19.79 -1.40 18.58
C ILE A 197 -20.89 -2.43 18.37
N SER A 198 -21.09 -2.86 17.11
CA SER A 198 -22.14 -3.83 16.80
C SER A 198 -21.77 -5.26 17.19
N ASN A 199 -20.50 -5.53 17.53
CA ASN A 199 -19.99 -6.87 17.86
C ASN A 199 -20.28 -7.92 16.76
N ILE A 200 -20.28 -7.51 15.48
CA ILE A 200 -20.52 -8.39 14.32
C ILE A 200 -19.22 -8.54 13.53
N THR A 201 -18.65 -9.75 13.51
CA THR A 201 -17.36 -10.03 12.86
C THR A 201 -17.43 -11.02 11.69
N ASP A 202 -18.53 -11.75 11.57
CA ASP A 202 -18.77 -12.80 10.58
C ASP A 202 -19.37 -12.27 9.27
N GLN A 203 -19.97 -11.07 9.30
CA GLN A 203 -20.66 -10.44 8.16
C GLN A 203 -20.06 -9.07 7.86
N PRO A 204 -18.88 -9.01 7.20
CA PRO A 204 -18.11 -7.77 7.04
C PRO A 204 -18.87 -6.65 6.31
N HIS A 205 -19.71 -7.00 5.33
CA HIS A 205 -20.55 -6.07 4.56
C HIS A 205 -22.06 -6.37 4.68
N GLY A 206 -22.46 -6.97 5.82
CA GLY A 206 -23.84 -7.34 6.12
C GLY A 206 -24.76 -6.13 6.41
N LYS A 207 -25.97 -6.41 6.92
CA LYS A 207 -26.97 -5.36 7.22
C LYS A 207 -26.44 -4.28 8.17
N SER A 208 -25.66 -4.68 9.18
CA SER A 208 -25.05 -3.76 10.15
C SER A 208 -24.04 -2.82 9.49
N PHE A 209 -23.09 -3.35 8.70
CA PHE A 209 -22.16 -2.51 7.92
C PHE A 209 -22.90 -1.52 7.01
N LYS A 210 -23.93 -1.97 6.28
CA LYS A 210 -24.71 -1.09 5.39
C LYS A 210 -25.42 0.02 6.16
N ASN A 211 -25.82 -0.23 7.42
CA ASN A 211 -26.40 0.81 8.26
C ASN A 211 -25.35 1.84 8.67
N TRP A 212 -24.16 1.41 9.11
CA TRP A 212 -23.05 2.33 9.38
C TRP A 212 -22.67 3.14 8.15
N GLY A 213 -22.54 2.48 6.99
CA GLY A 213 -22.27 3.15 5.73
C GLY A 213 -23.31 4.22 5.39
N ARG A 214 -24.60 3.95 5.59
CA ARG A 214 -25.67 4.94 5.38
C ARG A 214 -25.56 6.14 6.33
N LEU A 215 -25.22 5.90 7.60
CA LEU A 215 -25.02 6.99 8.57
C LEU A 215 -23.84 7.87 8.16
N VAL A 216 -22.73 7.25 7.79
CA VAL A 216 -21.52 7.95 7.32
C VAL A 216 -21.79 8.74 6.04
N SER A 217 -22.35 8.10 5.00
CA SER A 217 -22.67 8.78 3.73
C SER A 217 -23.67 9.92 3.92
N LYS A 218 -24.61 9.79 4.87
CA LYS A 218 -25.55 10.87 5.19
C LYS A 218 -24.86 12.05 5.87
N ALA A 219 -23.93 11.78 6.78
CA ALA A 219 -23.26 12.82 7.56
C ALA A 219 -22.17 13.57 6.77
N PHE A 220 -21.51 12.89 5.83
CA PHE A 220 -20.34 13.42 5.11
C PHE A 220 -20.51 13.46 3.59
N GLY A 221 -21.74 13.29 3.10
CA GLY A 221 -22.03 13.27 1.66
C GLY A 221 -21.74 14.59 0.94
N ASP A 222 -21.78 15.72 1.66
CA ASP A 222 -21.38 17.04 1.19
C ASP A 222 -19.89 17.10 0.78
N ARG A 223 -19.06 16.23 1.36
CA ARG A 223 -17.64 16.06 1.05
C ARG A 223 -17.37 14.94 0.03
N GLY A 224 -18.41 14.45 -0.64
CA GLY A 224 -18.30 13.35 -1.61
C GLY A 224 -18.01 11.99 -0.98
N VAL A 225 -18.34 11.80 0.30
CA VAL A 225 -18.19 10.49 0.98
C VAL A 225 -19.41 9.63 0.71
N GLU A 226 -19.19 8.48 0.07
CA GLU A 226 -20.19 7.46 -0.16
C GLU A 226 -19.63 6.07 0.18
N VAL A 227 -20.07 5.51 1.31
CA VAL A 227 -19.67 4.16 1.72
C VAL A 227 -20.51 3.12 0.98
N THR A 228 -19.86 2.41 0.06
CA THR A 228 -20.41 1.24 -0.64
C THR A 228 -19.83 -0.05 -0.08
N THR A 229 -20.39 -1.22 -0.46
CA THR A 229 -19.88 -2.53 -0.01
C THR A 229 -18.65 -3.01 -0.77
N ASN A 230 -18.39 -2.44 -1.95
CA ASN A 230 -17.26 -2.79 -2.80
C ASN A 230 -16.39 -1.56 -2.99
N HIS A 231 -15.07 -1.72 -3.01
CA HIS A 231 -14.14 -0.63 -3.35
C HIS A 231 -14.29 -0.26 -4.84
N SER A 232 -15.29 0.56 -5.19
CA SER A 232 -15.56 1.00 -6.57
C SER A 232 -14.68 2.18 -6.94
N TYR A 233 -13.37 1.94 -7.10
CA TYR A 233 -12.44 2.94 -7.62
C TYR A 233 -11.64 2.37 -8.78
N VAL A 234 -11.34 3.22 -9.77
CA VAL A 234 -10.41 2.84 -10.84
C VAL A 234 -8.99 2.87 -10.27
N ILE A 235 -8.38 1.69 -10.14
CA ILE A 235 -6.97 1.57 -9.75
C ILE A 235 -6.11 1.83 -10.98
N GLU A 236 -5.32 2.90 -10.96
CA GLU A 236 -4.33 3.17 -12.01
C GLU A 236 -3.15 2.21 -11.88
N TYR A 237 -3.00 1.30 -12.85
CA TYR A 237 -1.86 0.40 -12.91
C TYR A 237 -0.77 0.95 -13.84
N LYS A 238 0.48 0.95 -13.35
CA LYS A 238 1.63 1.34 -14.17
C LYS A 238 1.91 0.34 -15.32
N TYR A 239 1.55 -0.92 -15.12
CA TYR A 239 1.70 -1.98 -16.10
C TYR A 239 0.41 -2.78 -16.17
N ILE A 240 -0.14 -2.95 -17.37
CA ILE A 240 -1.28 -3.83 -17.63
C ILE A 240 -0.74 -5.00 -18.45
N TRP A 241 -0.94 -6.21 -17.95
CA TRP A 241 -0.57 -7.45 -18.64
C TRP A 241 -1.83 -8.09 -19.18
N LYS A 242 -1.92 -8.33 -20.48
CA LYS A 242 -3.05 -9.04 -21.09
C LYS A 242 -2.60 -10.44 -21.47
N CYS A 243 -3.36 -11.46 -21.05
CA CYS A 243 -3.15 -12.81 -21.55
C CYS A 243 -3.49 -12.86 -23.05
N GLU A 244 -2.60 -13.42 -23.87
CA GLU A 244 -2.87 -13.57 -25.30
C GLU A 244 -4.13 -14.40 -25.53
N GLU A 245 -5.02 -13.98 -26.42
CA GLU A 245 -6.28 -14.70 -26.71
C GLU A 245 -6.03 -15.98 -27.55
N GLY A 246 -4.85 -16.11 -28.16
CA GLY A 246 -4.42 -17.29 -28.91
C GLY A 246 -3.81 -18.38 -28.02
N ASN A 247 -3.71 -19.61 -28.55
CA ASN A 247 -3.07 -20.77 -27.89
C ASN A 247 -3.60 -21.09 -26.48
N GLY A 248 -4.92 -20.95 -26.27
CA GLY A 248 -5.57 -21.30 -25.00
C GLY A 248 -5.44 -20.25 -23.90
N GLY A 249 -4.98 -19.04 -24.20
CA GLY A 249 -5.04 -17.93 -23.25
C GLY A 249 -6.42 -17.27 -23.20
N CYS A 250 -6.71 -16.59 -22.10
CA CYS A 250 -8.07 -16.18 -21.73
C CYS A 250 -8.40 -14.70 -21.99
N GLY A 251 -7.50 -13.93 -22.60
CA GLY A 251 -7.71 -12.50 -22.86
C GLY A 251 -7.75 -11.60 -21.62
N ARG A 252 -7.66 -12.16 -20.41
CA ARG A 252 -7.81 -11.42 -19.15
C ARG A 252 -6.66 -10.44 -18.94
N GLU A 253 -7.01 -9.26 -18.45
CA GLU A 253 -6.05 -8.22 -18.06
C GLU A 253 -5.69 -8.30 -16.58
N PHE A 254 -4.42 -8.05 -16.29
CA PHE A 254 -3.82 -8.08 -14.97
C PHE A 254 -3.04 -6.79 -14.74
N GLY A 255 -3.64 -5.88 -13.97
CA GLY A 255 -2.99 -4.66 -13.51
C GLY A 255 -1.88 -4.93 -12.49
N ARG A 256 -0.73 -4.28 -12.64
CA ARG A 256 0.41 -4.33 -11.70
C ARG A 256 1.06 -2.95 -11.54
N HIS A 257 1.54 -2.66 -10.33
CA HIS A 257 2.33 -1.44 -10.05
C HIS A 257 3.84 -1.62 -10.31
N SER A 258 4.29 -2.83 -10.65
CA SER A 258 5.67 -3.17 -11.02
C SER A 258 5.69 -4.12 -12.23
N LYS A 259 6.85 -4.27 -12.89
CA LYS A 259 7.06 -5.27 -13.96
C LYS A 259 7.25 -6.67 -13.35
N SER A 260 6.28 -7.14 -12.59
CA SER A 260 6.40 -8.38 -11.80
C SER A 260 5.90 -9.63 -12.52
N VAL A 261 5.22 -9.48 -13.66
CA VAL A 261 4.78 -10.64 -14.45
C VAL A 261 5.87 -10.99 -15.44
N ASP A 262 6.35 -12.23 -15.39
CA ASP A 262 7.24 -12.81 -16.37
C ASP A 262 6.43 -13.80 -17.21
N PRO A 263 6.07 -13.48 -18.47
CA PRO A 263 5.30 -14.37 -19.33
C PRO A 263 5.95 -15.74 -19.58
N ALA A 264 7.27 -15.89 -19.36
CA ALA A 264 7.94 -17.18 -19.48
C ALA A 264 7.70 -18.08 -18.25
N ARG A 265 7.33 -17.50 -17.10
CA ARG A 265 7.16 -18.20 -15.82
C ARG A 265 5.72 -18.22 -15.32
N HIS A 266 4.95 -17.17 -15.62
CA HIS A 266 3.59 -16.98 -15.13
C HIS A 266 2.59 -17.24 -16.24
N ARG A 267 1.50 -17.94 -15.90
CA ARG A 267 0.34 -18.16 -16.76
C ARG A 267 -0.91 -17.59 -16.10
N CYS A 268 -1.96 -17.35 -16.87
CA CYS A 268 -3.25 -17.00 -16.31
C CYS A 268 -3.89 -18.24 -15.66
N GLY A 269 -4.43 -18.11 -14.45
CA GLY A 269 -5.01 -19.22 -13.68
C GLY A 269 -4.27 -19.46 -12.38
#